data_AF-J3KY20-F1
#
_entry.id   AF-J3KY20-F1
#
_cell.length_a   1.000
_cell.length_b   1.000
_cell.length_c   1.000
_cell.angle_alpha   90.00
_cell.angle_beta   90.00
_cell.angle_gamma   90.00
#
_symmetry.space_group_name_H-M   'P 1'
#
loop_
_entity.id
_entity.type
_entity.pdbx_description
1 polymer ?
#
loop_
_entity_poly.entity_id
_entity_poly.type
_entity_poly.pdbx_seq_one_letter_code
_entity_poly.pdbx_strand_id
1 'polypeptide(L)'
;MARSLSRRMRLDPETMGAADLPPSFLVQPAERGMEAPLTLQIFEFTSKEMQEELQKLGLKVNHHEENIRFLRSELNVIEELCADLGIKIGNYYSSMAAISNNDTSVEEAEQRTIQSILNQDETAAGIICQLKVRHYQHASKLPLVKDVLGIVATLGKLNDDNLSRILSEYLGLDNMLGVVCKTYDGVKGLETYDKEGIIDKTSGIHGLGRTIGKFVDGRFTVFCLENIRPFSGDLMINDPQRKLLLHKPRLPNGEIPPGFLGFAVNLIHLDQTNLSCLTAGGHGLRETLFYSLFSHLQVYKTRAELRNAIPLINDGAVSLDGAILRPNGSFCLGNRTSLGIKFPVTVNLGVSNLPGTITELEEQVKHKNWEKERLLEDMKREGDLLSQVKDLFSKKKHQLMEYLTQPAMVQRVQGSPTVRSPATPGSNPFGAKPSHLR
;
A
#
# COMPACT_ATOMS: atom_id res chain seq x y z
N MET A 1 -1.13 13.90 7.92
CA MET A 1 -0.83 14.96 6.95
C MET A 1 0.14 14.42 5.90
N ALA A 2 -0.36 13.94 4.76
CA ALA A 2 0.45 13.60 3.59
C ALA A 2 0.11 14.62 2.50
N ARG A 3 0.86 15.73 2.45
CA ARG A 3 0.81 16.67 1.33
C ARG A 3 1.87 16.23 0.33
N SER A 4 1.42 15.76 -0.83
CA SER A 4 2.20 15.65 -2.06
C SER A 4 3.02 16.94 -2.23
N LEU A 5 4.35 16.83 -2.17
CA LEU A 5 5.28 17.92 -2.45
C LEU A 5 5.32 18.15 -3.96
N SER A 6 4.31 18.83 -4.49
CA SER A 6 4.37 19.42 -5.83
C SER A 6 5.01 20.80 -5.71
N ARG A 7 6.34 20.84 -5.62
CA ARG A 7 7.12 22.09 -5.66
C ARG A 7 7.49 22.37 -7.11
N ARG A 8 6.70 23.23 -7.73
CA ARG A 8 6.86 23.77 -9.08
C ARG A 8 8.15 24.61 -9.13
N MET A 9 9.24 24.11 -9.70
CA MET A 9 10.39 24.94 -10.07
C MET A 9 10.17 25.51 -11.46
N ARG A 10 10.09 26.86 -11.53
CA ARG A 10 10.28 27.64 -12.76
C ARG A 10 11.73 27.47 -13.20
N LEU A 11 11.94 27.18 -14.48
CA LEU A 11 13.23 27.28 -15.13
C LEU A 11 13.22 28.57 -15.97
N ASP A 12 14.03 29.55 -15.56
CA ASP A 12 14.49 30.62 -16.44
C ASP A 12 15.66 30.07 -17.26
N PRO A 13 15.69 30.22 -18.60
CA PRO A 13 16.81 29.80 -19.41
C PRO A 13 17.65 31.01 -19.83
N GLU A 14 18.82 31.19 -19.23
CA GLU A 14 19.91 31.91 -19.87
C GLU A 14 21.24 31.15 -19.72
N THR A 15 22.05 31.27 -20.76
CA THR A 15 23.45 30.83 -20.93
C THR A 15 23.74 29.35 -21.19
N MET A 16 23.90 29.00 -22.47
CA MET A 16 25.10 28.31 -22.98
C MET A 16 25.36 28.74 -24.42
N GLY A 17 26.56 29.24 -24.67
CA GLY A 17 27.02 29.76 -25.96
C GLY A 17 27.34 28.66 -26.98
N ALA A 18 27.19 29.02 -28.25
CA ALA A 18 27.68 28.25 -29.38
C ALA A 18 28.68 29.11 -30.16
N ALA A 19 29.92 28.63 -30.24
CA ALA A 19 30.93 29.07 -31.17
C ALA A 19 30.83 28.24 -32.47
N ASP A 20 31.30 28.87 -33.55
CA ASP A 20 31.70 28.35 -34.87
C ASP A 20 30.62 28.03 -35.93
N LEU A 21 30.34 29.08 -36.73
CA LEU A 21 29.76 29.03 -38.08
C LEU A 21 30.80 29.56 -39.10
N PRO A 22 31.01 28.94 -40.28
CA PRO A 22 31.79 29.53 -41.38
C PRO A 22 30.89 30.34 -42.34
N PRO A 23 31.47 31.14 -43.26
CA PRO A 23 30.90 32.41 -43.68
C PRO A 23 29.85 32.33 -44.79
N SER A 24 28.94 33.29 -44.70
CA SER A 24 27.96 33.77 -45.68
C SER A 24 28.46 33.83 -47.13
N PHE A 25 27.78 33.11 -48.02
CA PHE A 25 27.73 33.44 -49.44
C PHE A 25 26.47 34.25 -49.74
N LEU A 26 26.67 35.53 -50.03
CA LEU A 26 25.70 36.43 -50.65
C LEU A 26 25.40 35.92 -52.07
N VAL A 27 24.17 35.49 -52.31
CA VAL A 27 23.58 35.39 -53.65
C VAL A 27 22.30 36.21 -53.65
N GLN A 28 22.27 37.24 -54.49
CA GLN A 28 21.11 38.12 -54.71
C GLN A 28 19.93 37.35 -55.35
N PRO A 29 18.68 37.77 -55.10
CA PRO A 29 17.51 37.01 -55.50
C PRO A 29 17.20 37.25 -56.99
N ALA A 30 17.24 36.19 -57.79
CA ALA A 30 16.51 36.14 -59.05
C ALA A 30 15.11 35.58 -58.74
N GLU A 31 14.11 36.44 -58.82
CA GLU A 31 12.70 36.06 -58.75
C GLU A 31 12.38 35.00 -59.81
N ARG A 32 11.93 33.83 -59.35
CA ARG A 32 10.99 32.99 -60.07
C ARG A 32 10.26 32.11 -59.06
N GLY A 33 9.05 32.53 -58.68
CA GLY A 33 8.17 31.73 -57.84
C GLY A 33 7.83 30.42 -58.54
N MET A 34 8.36 29.32 -58.03
CA MET A 34 7.73 28.01 -58.15
C MET A 34 7.29 27.61 -56.75
N GLU A 35 5.97 27.55 -56.52
CA GLU A 35 5.43 26.87 -55.36
C GLU A 35 5.98 25.44 -55.35
N ALA A 36 6.57 25.03 -54.21
CA ALA A 36 6.95 23.65 -54.01
C ALA A 36 5.72 22.75 -54.23
N PRO A 37 5.86 21.59 -54.91
CA PRO A 37 4.75 20.65 -55.07
C PRO A 37 4.09 20.37 -53.72
N LEU A 38 2.75 20.44 -53.63
CA LEU A 38 1.98 20.21 -52.40
C LEU A 38 2.43 18.94 -51.63
N THR A 39 2.89 17.92 -52.36
CA THR A 39 3.44 16.67 -51.82
C THR A 39 4.72 16.85 -51.01
N LEU A 40 5.62 17.77 -51.41
CA LEU A 40 6.84 18.11 -50.67
C LEU A 40 6.52 18.90 -49.40
N GLN A 41 5.57 19.83 -49.47
CA GLN A 41 5.14 20.60 -48.29
C GLN A 41 4.47 19.72 -47.22
N ILE A 42 3.61 18.78 -47.64
CA ILE A 42 3.00 17.80 -46.72
C ILE A 42 4.08 16.91 -46.09
N PHE A 43 5.07 16.50 -46.89
CA PHE A 43 6.19 15.69 -46.41
C PHE A 43 7.00 16.42 -45.33
N GLU A 44 7.41 17.66 -45.60
CA GLU A 44 8.16 18.51 -44.67
C GLU A 44 7.38 18.81 -43.40
N PHE A 45 6.08 19.14 -43.52
CA PHE A 45 5.21 19.40 -42.37
C PHE A 45 5.10 18.18 -41.45
N THR A 46 4.83 17.01 -42.02
CA THR A 46 4.67 15.76 -41.26
C THR A 46 5.99 15.33 -40.61
N SER A 47 7.12 15.47 -41.33
CA SER A 47 8.45 15.20 -40.77
C SER A 47 8.75 16.11 -39.57
N LYS A 48 8.40 17.40 -39.68
CA LYS A 48 8.60 18.38 -38.61
C LYS A 48 7.74 18.03 -37.38
N GLU A 49 6.48 17.68 -37.58
CA GLU A 49 5.59 17.25 -36.49
C GLU A 49 6.14 15.99 -35.78
N MET A 50 6.63 15.01 -36.55
CA MET A 50 7.26 13.81 -35.98
C MET A 50 8.54 14.12 -35.21
N GLN A 51 9.33 15.10 -35.66
CA GLN A 51 10.54 15.55 -34.99
C GLN A 51 10.23 16.32 -33.69
N GLU A 52 9.20 17.17 -33.69
CA GLU A 52 8.73 17.86 -32.48
C GLU A 52 8.23 16.87 -31.41
N GLU A 53 7.45 15.85 -31.81
CA GLU A 53 7.03 14.79 -30.90
C GLU A 53 8.21 13.98 -30.34
N LEU A 54 9.21 13.70 -31.18
CA LEU A 54 10.43 13.02 -30.73
C LEU A 54 11.22 13.88 -29.73
N GLN A 55 11.29 15.20 -29.95
CA GLN A 55 11.93 16.13 -29.02
C GLN A 55 11.17 16.17 -27.67
N LYS A 56 9.83 16.21 -27.69
CA LYS A 56 9.02 16.12 -26.46
C LYS A 56 9.27 14.83 -25.70
N LEU A 57 9.36 13.69 -26.39
CA LEU A 57 9.70 12.41 -25.77
C LEU A 57 11.13 12.43 -25.20
N GLY A 58 12.10 13.03 -25.90
CA GLY A 58 13.46 13.20 -25.40
C GLY A 58 13.53 14.01 -24.10
N LEU A 59 12.77 15.12 -24.01
CA LEU A 59 12.65 15.89 -22.78
C LEU A 59 12.03 15.08 -21.63
N LYS A 60 11.02 14.24 -21.92
CA LYS A 60 10.43 13.34 -20.92
C LYS A 60 11.42 12.27 -20.44
N VAL A 61 12.23 11.69 -21.33
CA VAL A 61 13.31 10.77 -20.95
C VAL A 61 14.27 11.43 -19.99
N ASN A 62 14.78 12.63 -20.34
CA ASN A 62 15.71 13.36 -19.47
C ASN A 62 15.08 13.67 -18.11
N HIS A 63 13.82 14.11 -18.09
CA HIS A 63 13.10 14.40 -16.85
C HIS A 63 13.02 13.17 -15.92
N HIS A 64 12.65 12.00 -16.44
CA HIS A 64 12.59 10.78 -15.64
C HIS A 64 13.98 10.31 -15.17
N GLU A 65 15.03 10.48 -15.98
CA GLU A 65 16.42 10.18 -15.57
C GLU A 65 16.90 11.11 -14.45
N GLU A 66 16.56 12.40 -14.52
CA GLU A 66 16.85 13.37 -13.47
C GLU A 66 16.12 13.05 -12.16
N ASN A 67 14.84 12.67 -12.24
CA ASN A 67 14.06 12.26 -11.08
C ASN A 67 14.65 11.02 -10.40
N ILE A 68 15.04 9.99 -11.16
CA ILE A 68 15.70 8.80 -10.60
C ILE A 68 17.02 9.17 -9.91
N ARG A 69 17.81 10.08 -10.51
CA ARG A 69 19.07 10.56 -9.91
C ARG A 69 18.81 11.29 -8.59
N PHE A 70 17.78 12.13 -8.54
CA PHE A 70 17.35 12.82 -7.31
C PHE A 70 16.89 11.85 -6.23
N LEU A 71 16.03 10.88 -6.58
CA LEU A 71 15.56 9.87 -5.63
C LEU A 71 16.73 9.03 -5.08
N ARG A 72 17.72 8.71 -5.92
CA ARG A 72 18.93 8.01 -5.50
C ARG A 72 19.78 8.83 -4.54
N SER A 73 19.90 10.16 -4.74
CA SER A 73 20.61 11.00 -3.77
C SER A 73 19.90 11.06 -2.43
N GLU A 74 18.57 11.17 -2.41
CA GLU A 74 17.79 11.13 -1.17
C GLU A 74 17.92 9.79 -0.45
N LEU A 75 17.91 8.67 -1.20
CA LEU A 75 18.13 7.33 -0.66
C LEU A 75 19.48 7.23 0.07
N ASN A 76 20.55 7.74 -0.54
CA ASN A 76 21.89 7.72 0.06
C ASN A 76 21.93 8.52 1.38
N VAL A 77 21.25 9.67 1.45
CA VAL A 77 21.15 10.47 2.67
C VAL A 77 20.44 9.68 3.78
N ILE A 78 19.35 8.98 3.46
CA ILE A 78 18.65 8.15 4.44
C ILE A 78 19.52 6.99 4.92
N GLU A 79 20.28 6.36 4.02
CA GLU A 79 21.19 5.26 4.37
C GLU A 79 22.31 5.72 5.32
N GLU A 80 22.89 6.90 5.07
CA GLU A 80 23.89 7.50 5.95
C GLU A 80 23.30 7.81 7.33
N LEU A 81 22.10 8.41 7.39
CA LEU A 81 21.40 8.66 8.66
C LEU A 81 21.07 7.36 9.42
N CYS A 82 20.69 6.29 8.72
CA CYS A 82 20.44 4.99 9.34
C CYS A 82 21.72 4.39 9.93
N ALA A 83 22.85 4.52 9.23
CA ALA A 83 24.16 4.08 9.71
C ALA A 83 24.56 4.85 10.98
N ASP A 84 24.42 6.18 10.98
CA ASP A 84 24.72 7.03 12.13
C ASP A 84 23.86 6.70 13.36
N LEU A 85 22.56 6.53 13.15
CA LEU A 85 21.65 6.11 14.22
C LEU A 85 22.00 4.70 14.73
N GLY A 86 22.34 3.77 13.84
CA GLY A 86 22.80 2.44 14.19
C GLY A 86 24.06 2.45 15.05
N ILE A 87 25.02 3.33 14.76
CA ILE A 87 26.23 3.52 15.57
C ILE A 87 25.87 4.06 16.96
N LYS A 88 24.99 5.06 17.05
CA LYS A 88 24.55 5.62 18.35
C LYS A 88 23.87 4.55 19.22
N ILE A 89 22.99 3.74 18.64
CA ILE A 89 22.34 2.61 19.30
C ILE A 89 23.37 1.56 19.73
N GLY A 90 24.30 1.19 18.85
CA GLY A 90 25.36 0.23 19.15
C GLY A 90 26.28 0.67 20.28
N ASN A 91 26.67 1.95 20.32
CA ASN A 91 27.46 2.53 21.41
C ASN A 91 26.70 2.49 22.73
N TYR A 92 25.39 2.75 22.69
CA TYR A 92 24.53 2.70 23.87
C TYR A 92 24.45 1.28 24.45
N TYR A 93 24.13 0.28 23.64
CA TYR A 93 24.07 -1.11 24.10
C TYR A 93 25.44 -1.65 24.56
N SER A 94 26.53 -1.26 23.89
CA SER A 94 27.89 -1.59 24.33
C SER A 94 28.21 -0.98 25.70
N SER A 95 27.67 0.20 26.02
CA SER A 95 27.82 0.85 27.32
C SER A 95 26.89 0.26 28.40
N MET A 96 25.75 -0.33 28.00
CA MET A 96 24.72 -0.89 28.89
C MET A 96 24.87 -2.38 29.21
N ALA A 97 25.75 -3.12 28.53
CA ALA A 97 25.98 -4.56 28.74
C ALA A 97 26.41 -4.95 30.18
N ALA A 98 26.49 -3.99 31.12
CA ALA A 98 26.80 -4.16 32.53
C ALA A 98 25.58 -4.23 33.48
N ILE A 99 24.33 -4.08 33.00
CA ILE A 99 23.13 -4.11 33.87
C ILE A 99 22.05 -4.99 33.23
N SER A 100 21.97 -6.26 33.66
CA SER A 100 20.83 -7.12 33.33
C SER A 100 19.67 -6.85 34.28
N ASN A 101 18.53 -6.39 33.77
CA ASN A 101 17.27 -6.42 34.50
C ASN A 101 16.34 -7.43 33.82
N ASN A 102 16.00 -8.48 34.56
CA ASN A 102 15.06 -9.52 34.15
C ASN A 102 13.63 -9.08 34.51
N ASP A 103 12.85 -8.65 33.53
CA ASP A 103 11.40 -8.41 33.67
C ASP A 103 10.60 -9.69 33.38
N THR A 104 10.77 -10.70 34.25
CA THR A 104 10.18 -12.04 34.08
C THR A 104 8.65 -12.05 33.97
N SER A 105 7.96 -11.10 34.61
CA SER A 105 6.48 -11.14 34.72
C SER A 105 5.71 -10.84 33.43
N VAL A 106 6.27 -10.01 32.52
CA VAL A 106 5.61 -9.65 31.23
C VAL A 106 5.74 -10.81 30.26
N GLU A 107 6.96 -11.35 30.15
CA GLU A 107 7.27 -12.51 29.32
C GLU A 107 6.44 -13.73 29.73
N GLU A 108 6.23 -13.96 31.03
CA GLU A 108 5.37 -15.02 31.55
C GLU A 108 3.89 -14.86 31.14
N ALA A 109 3.36 -13.64 31.08
CA ALA A 109 1.97 -13.39 30.68
C ALA A 109 1.75 -13.62 29.18
N GLU A 110 2.69 -13.18 28.36
CA GLU A 110 2.69 -13.46 26.92
C GLU A 110 2.83 -14.96 26.65
N GLN A 111 3.76 -15.62 27.34
CA GLN A 111 4.01 -17.04 27.17
C GLN A 111 2.78 -17.89 27.51
N ARG A 112 2.00 -17.51 28.53
CA ARG A 112 0.72 -18.18 28.84
C ARG A 112 -0.30 -18.05 27.72
N THR A 113 -0.36 -16.89 27.07
CA THR A 113 -1.26 -16.67 25.93
C THR A 113 -0.80 -17.49 24.73
N ILE A 114 0.50 -17.49 24.43
CA ILE A 114 1.10 -18.31 23.38
C ILE A 114 0.83 -19.79 23.64
N GLN A 115 0.99 -20.26 24.88
CA GLN A 115 0.68 -21.65 25.23
C GLN A 115 -0.79 -21.99 25.01
N SER A 116 -1.70 -21.06 25.32
CA SER A 116 -3.14 -21.22 25.07
C SER A 116 -3.46 -21.34 23.57
N ILE A 117 -2.71 -20.63 22.71
CA ILE A 117 -2.82 -20.74 21.24
C ILE A 117 -2.19 -22.04 20.75
N LEU A 118 -1.05 -22.47 21.30
CA LEU A 118 -0.39 -23.73 20.93
C LEU A 118 -1.26 -24.95 21.22
N ASN A 119 -2.11 -24.87 22.24
CA ASN A 119 -3.11 -25.90 22.57
C ASN A 119 -4.26 -25.96 21.54
N GLN A 120 -4.36 -25.01 20.61
CA GLN A 120 -5.28 -25.03 19.47
C GLN A 120 -4.55 -25.55 18.24
N ASP A 121 -4.07 -26.78 18.31
CA ASP A 121 -3.10 -27.33 17.36
C ASP A 121 -3.61 -27.59 15.95
N GLU A 122 -4.93 -27.64 15.76
CA GLU A 122 -5.58 -27.77 14.44
C GLU A 122 -5.83 -26.41 13.76
N THR A 123 -5.49 -25.30 14.42
CA THR A 123 -5.73 -23.95 13.90
C THR A 123 -4.48 -23.38 13.21
N ALA A 124 -4.70 -22.51 12.21
CA ALA A 124 -3.61 -21.78 11.54
C ALA A 124 -2.73 -21.01 12.55
N ALA A 125 -3.35 -20.40 13.57
CA ALA A 125 -2.65 -19.71 14.64
C ALA A 125 -1.74 -20.64 15.45
N GLY A 126 -2.24 -21.82 15.87
CA GLY A 126 -1.47 -22.82 16.58
C GLY A 126 -0.26 -23.31 15.79
N ILE A 127 -0.43 -23.55 14.48
CA ILE A 127 0.65 -23.94 13.58
C ILE A 127 1.70 -22.83 13.44
N ILE A 128 1.28 -21.59 13.16
CA ILE A 128 2.19 -20.43 13.04
C ILE A 128 2.96 -20.20 14.34
N CYS A 129 2.28 -20.23 15.49
CA CYS A 129 2.92 -20.09 16.80
C CYS A 129 3.94 -21.21 17.03
N GLN A 130 3.61 -22.45 16.69
CA GLN A 130 4.54 -23.57 16.87
C GLN A 130 5.77 -23.45 15.96
N LEU A 131 5.60 -23.00 14.72
CA LEU A 131 6.71 -22.73 13.80
C LEU A 131 7.62 -21.62 14.34
N LYS A 132 7.06 -20.53 14.89
CA LYS A 132 7.83 -19.46 15.53
C LYS A 132 8.63 -19.95 16.73
N VAL A 133 8.05 -20.82 17.57
CA VAL A 133 8.73 -21.40 18.74
C VAL A 133 9.82 -22.40 18.34
N ARG A 134 9.52 -23.35 17.44
CA ARG A 134 10.47 -24.43 17.05
C ARG A 134 11.61 -23.94 16.17
N HIS A 135 11.36 -22.94 15.33
CA HIS A 135 12.33 -22.46 14.34
C HIS A 135 12.78 -21.03 14.63
N TYR A 136 12.91 -20.58 15.88
CA TYR A 136 13.30 -19.19 16.22
C TYR A 136 14.51 -18.65 15.43
N GLN A 137 15.46 -19.52 15.03
CA GLN A 137 16.63 -19.16 14.20
C GLN A 137 16.48 -19.40 12.68
N HIS A 138 15.44 -20.10 12.22
CA HIS A 138 15.21 -20.49 10.82
C HIS A 138 13.84 -20.08 10.24
N ALA A 139 12.86 -19.68 11.06
CA ALA A 139 11.52 -19.26 10.67
C ALA A 139 11.56 -17.92 9.89
N SER A 140 12.52 -17.05 10.21
CA SER A 140 12.80 -15.83 9.46
C SER A 140 13.27 -16.08 8.03
N LYS A 141 13.66 -17.33 7.70
CA LYS A 141 14.08 -17.75 6.35
C LYS A 141 12.92 -18.32 5.52
N LEU A 142 11.73 -18.53 6.10
CA LEU A 142 10.55 -18.89 5.32
C LEU A 142 9.88 -17.63 4.78
N PRO A 143 9.81 -17.44 3.45
CA PRO A 143 9.20 -16.25 2.85
C PRO A 143 7.78 -16.01 3.34
N LEU A 144 7.05 -17.10 3.63
CA LEU A 144 5.67 -17.05 4.06
C LEU A 144 5.46 -16.42 5.44
N VAL A 145 6.35 -16.72 6.40
CA VAL A 145 6.20 -16.25 7.79
C VAL A 145 6.73 -14.81 7.94
N LYS A 146 7.51 -14.33 6.97
CA LYS A 146 8.10 -12.99 7.00
C LYS A 146 7.04 -11.87 6.96
N ASP A 147 5.94 -12.07 6.24
CA ASP A 147 4.86 -11.10 6.15
C ASP A 147 3.87 -11.19 7.33
N VAL A 148 3.84 -12.33 8.03
CA VAL A 148 2.97 -12.55 9.19
C VAL A 148 3.51 -11.80 10.41
N LEU A 149 2.84 -10.71 10.76
CA LEU A 149 3.15 -9.92 11.95
C LEU A 149 2.91 -10.73 13.23
N GLY A 150 1.75 -11.36 13.36
CA GLY A 150 1.40 -12.12 14.57
C GLY A 150 -0.03 -12.62 14.58
N ILE A 151 -0.45 -13.14 15.73
CA ILE A 151 -1.83 -13.55 16.00
C ILE A 151 -2.50 -12.43 16.80
N VAL A 152 -3.75 -12.08 16.53
CA VAL A 152 -4.46 -10.97 17.20
C VAL A 152 -4.32 -11.03 18.72
N ALA A 153 -4.52 -12.22 19.31
CA ALA A 153 -4.38 -12.45 20.75
C ALA A 153 -3.01 -12.05 21.35
N THR A 154 -1.94 -12.02 20.56
CA THR A 154 -0.57 -11.70 21.04
C THR A 154 -0.14 -10.28 20.70
N LEU A 155 -0.93 -9.52 19.92
CA LEU A 155 -0.53 -8.21 19.39
C LEU A 155 -0.97 -7.03 20.25
N GLY A 156 -1.74 -7.28 21.31
CA GLY A 156 -2.22 -6.27 22.24
C GLY A 156 -2.18 -6.77 23.67
N LYS A 157 -1.89 -5.86 24.61
CA LYS A 157 -1.78 -6.14 26.05
C LYS A 157 -2.81 -5.32 26.80
N LEU A 158 -3.29 -5.85 27.92
CA LEU A 158 -4.24 -5.15 28.79
C LEU A 158 -3.68 -5.07 30.21
N ASN A 159 -4.19 -4.11 30.98
CA ASN A 159 -3.81 -3.92 32.39
C ASN A 159 -4.68 -4.73 33.36
N ASP A 160 -5.82 -5.24 32.92
CA ASP A 160 -6.79 -5.93 33.75
C ASP A 160 -7.23 -7.26 33.13
N ASP A 161 -7.24 -8.32 33.94
CA ASP A 161 -7.59 -9.67 33.48
C ASP A 161 -9.06 -9.80 33.13
N ASN A 162 -9.94 -9.13 33.86
CA ASN A 162 -11.37 -9.18 33.57
C ASN A 162 -11.70 -8.45 32.26
N LEU A 163 -11.10 -7.29 32.02
CA LEU A 163 -11.18 -6.58 30.74
C LEU A 163 -10.64 -7.44 29.60
N SER A 164 -9.51 -8.12 29.81
CA SER A 164 -8.96 -9.05 28.82
C SER A 164 -9.94 -10.15 28.45
N ARG A 165 -10.59 -10.78 29.44
CA ARG A 165 -11.63 -11.79 29.18
C ARG A 165 -12.83 -11.21 28.43
N ILE A 166 -13.31 -10.03 28.83
CA ILE A 166 -14.50 -9.39 28.22
C ILE A 166 -14.22 -9.00 26.76
N LEU A 167 -13.07 -8.40 26.47
CA LEU A 167 -12.73 -8.02 25.10
C LEU A 167 -12.45 -9.24 24.23
N SER A 168 -11.91 -10.31 24.80
CA SER A 168 -11.74 -11.58 24.07
C SER A 168 -13.10 -12.22 23.76
N GLU A 169 -14.02 -12.26 24.73
CA GLU A 169 -15.40 -12.71 24.56
C GLU A 169 -16.16 -11.85 23.54
N TYR A 170 -15.92 -10.54 23.54
CA TYR A 170 -16.43 -9.64 22.51
C TYR A 170 -15.88 -10.04 21.13
N LEU A 171 -14.57 -10.19 20.95
CA LEU A 171 -14.03 -10.53 19.63
C LEU A 171 -14.46 -11.92 19.14
N GLY A 172 -14.60 -12.88 20.05
CA GLY A 172 -14.83 -14.28 19.70
C GLY A 172 -13.54 -15.00 19.31
N LEU A 173 -13.58 -16.34 19.30
CA LEU A 173 -12.41 -17.19 19.11
C LEU A 173 -11.75 -16.96 17.74
N ASP A 174 -12.53 -16.90 16.66
CA ASP A 174 -12.03 -16.76 15.28
C ASP A 174 -11.22 -15.48 15.08
N ASN A 175 -11.66 -14.37 15.68
CA ASN A 175 -10.94 -13.10 15.60
C ASN A 175 -9.71 -13.09 16.52
N MET A 176 -9.80 -13.69 17.71
CA MET A 176 -8.65 -13.81 18.63
C MET A 176 -7.53 -14.66 18.04
N LEU A 177 -7.89 -15.71 17.28
CA LEU A 177 -6.96 -16.56 16.53
C LEU A 177 -6.63 -16.02 15.14
N GLY A 178 -7.11 -14.84 14.78
CA GLY A 178 -6.85 -14.24 13.47
C GLY A 178 -5.36 -14.05 13.21
N VAL A 179 -4.90 -14.45 12.03
CA VAL A 179 -3.53 -14.22 11.55
C VAL A 179 -3.43 -12.83 10.95
N VAL A 180 -2.41 -12.06 11.33
CA VAL A 180 -2.22 -10.69 10.82
C VAL A 180 -1.05 -10.65 9.85
N CYS A 181 -1.35 -10.34 8.59
CA CYS A 181 -0.38 -10.13 7.51
C CYS A 181 -0.20 -8.64 7.23
N LYS A 182 1.01 -8.23 6.84
CA LYS A 182 1.28 -6.85 6.44
C LYS A 182 0.70 -6.55 5.08
N THR A 183 0.85 -7.47 4.12
CA THR A 183 0.52 -7.27 2.71
C THR A 183 -0.46 -8.33 2.19
N TYR A 184 -1.12 -8.02 1.07
CA TYR A 184 -1.99 -9.00 0.41
C TYR A 184 -1.21 -10.19 -0.17
N ASP A 185 0.05 -10.00 -0.54
CA ASP A 185 0.91 -11.10 -0.98
C ASP A 185 1.23 -12.06 0.17
N GLY A 186 1.32 -11.57 1.41
CA GLY A 186 1.36 -12.41 2.60
C GLY A 186 0.12 -13.29 2.75
N VAL A 187 -1.08 -12.73 2.52
CA VAL A 187 -2.34 -13.49 2.54
C VAL A 187 -2.36 -14.56 1.46
N LYS A 188 -1.99 -14.23 0.22
CA LYS A 188 -1.90 -15.19 -0.89
C LYS A 188 -0.89 -16.30 -0.62
N GLY A 189 0.17 -15.99 0.10
CA GLY A 189 1.13 -17.00 0.50
C GLY A 189 0.48 -18.05 1.41
N LEU A 190 -0.40 -17.63 2.32
CA LEU A 190 -0.93 -18.52 3.36
C LEU A 190 -1.81 -19.62 2.77
N GLU A 191 -2.53 -19.33 1.68
CA GLU A 191 -3.47 -20.24 1.06
C GLU A 191 -3.39 -20.12 -0.46
N THR A 192 -3.15 -21.24 -1.16
CA THR A 192 -3.14 -21.26 -2.62
C THR A 192 -4.16 -22.25 -3.15
N TYR A 193 -4.70 -21.96 -4.32
CA TYR A 193 -5.72 -22.76 -4.98
C TYR A 193 -5.21 -23.23 -6.34
N ASP A 194 -5.61 -24.42 -6.75
CA ASP A 194 -5.42 -24.89 -8.12
C ASP A 194 -6.37 -24.18 -9.10
N LYS A 195 -6.34 -24.59 -10.37
CA LYS A 195 -7.14 -23.96 -11.43
C LYS A 195 -8.63 -24.22 -11.25
N GLU A 196 -8.97 -25.27 -10.52
CA GLU A 196 -10.32 -25.72 -10.21
C GLU A 196 -10.86 -25.04 -8.93
N GLY A 197 -10.03 -24.25 -8.23
CA GLY A 197 -10.39 -23.56 -7.00
C GLY A 197 -10.32 -24.46 -5.76
N ILE A 198 -9.64 -25.61 -5.85
CA ILE A 198 -9.40 -26.51 -4.73
C ILE A 198 -8.12 -26.08 -4.01
N ILE A 199 -8.17 -26.13 -2.68
CA ILE A 199 -7.02 -25.81 -1.83
C ILE A 199 -5.86 -26.76 -2.11
N ASP A 200 -4.70 -26.19 -2.43
CA ASP A 200 -3.44 -26.93 -2.52
C ASP A 200 -2.90 -27.23 -1.11
N LYS A 201 -3.11 -28.47 -0.66
CA LYS A 201 -2.68 -28.93 0.66
C LYS A 201 -1.16 -29.13 0.79
N THR A 202 -0.39 -28.87 -0.26
CA THR A 202 1.08 -29.04 -0.27
C THR A 202 1.84 -27.73 -0.06
N SER A 203 1.16 -26.59 -0.18
CA SER A 203 1.73 -25.24 -0.11
C SER A 203 1.18 -24.46 1.09
N GLY A 204 1.65 -23.21 1.25
CA GLY A 204 1.11 -22.28 2.25
C GLY A 204 1.11 -22.84 3.67
N ILE A 205 0.09 -22.50 4.45
CA ILE A 205 -0.03 -22.95 5.83
C ILE A 205 -0.23 -24.48 5.93
N HIS A 206 -0.89 -25.10 4.95
CA HIS A 206 -1.13 -26.54 4.93
C HIS A 206 0.17 -27.33 4.76
N GLY A 207 1.02 -26.92 3.81
CA GLY A 207 2.34 -27.48 3.61
C GLY A 207 3.20 -27.32 4.85
N LEU A 208 3.18 -26.15 5.49
CA LEU A 208 3.92 -25.92 6.74
C LEU A 208 3.42 -26.74 7.91
N GLY A 209 2.10 -26.86 8.08
CA GLY A 209 1.49 -27.75 9.07
C GLY A 209 2.01 -29.16 8.92
N ARG A 210 2.04 -29.69 7.69
CA ARG A 210 2.51 -31.04 7.40
C ARG A 210 3.96 -31.27 7.83
N THR A 211 4.85 -30.26 7.70
CA THR A 211 6.26 -30.39 8.13
C THR A 211 6.41 -30.61 9.63
N ILE A 212 5.43 -30.17 10.44
CA ILE A 212 5.41 -30.35 11.89
C ILE A 212 4.40 -31.42 12.35
N GLY A 213 3.82 -32.18 11.42
CA GLY A 213 2.87 -33.25 11.68
C GLY A 213 1.46 -32.78 12.04
N LYS A 214 1.09 -31.56 11.66
CA LYS A 214 -0.21 -30.95 11.94
C LYS A 214 -0.98 -30.62 10.68
N PHE A 215 -2.29 -30.47 10.80
CA PHE A 215 -3.16 -30.11 9.70
C PHE A 215 -4.04 -28.95 10.14
N VAL A 216 -4.21 -27.97 9.26
CA VAL A 216 -5.26 -26.96 9.44
C VAL A 216 -6.56 -27.59 8.99
N ASP A 217 -7.55 -27.60 9.88
CA ASP A 217 -8.92 -27.93 9.54
C ASP A 217 -9.83 -26.69 9.65
N GLY A 218 -10.85 -26.64 8.79
CA GLY A 218 -11.79 -25.52 8.75
C GLY A 218 -11.22 -24.21 8.19
N ARG A 219 -12.00 -23.15 8.37
CA ARG A 219 -11.65 -21.79 7.93
C ARG A 219 -10.88 -21.08 9.04
N PHE A 220 -9.98 -20.19 8.66
CA PHE A 220 -9.29 -19.30 9.59
C PHE A 220 -9.35 -17.86 9.09
N THR A 221 -9.33 -16.90 10.02
CA THR A 221 -9.41 -15.47 9.70
C THR A 221 -8.00 -14.92 9.45
N VAL A 222 -7.86 -14.15 8.37
CA VAL A 222 -6.63 -13.41 8.07
C VAL A 222 -6.94 -11.93 7.94
N PHE A 223 -6.24 -11.10 8.71
CA PHE A 223 -6.29 -9.64 8.63
C PHE A 223 -5.11 -9.13 7.82
N CYS A 224 -5.39 -8.45 6.70
CA CYS A 224 -4.38 -7.81 5.88
C CYS A 224 -4.30 -6.32 6.22
N LEU A 225 -3.20 -5.87 6.84
CA LEU A 225 -3.05 -4.47 7.25
C LEU A 225 -3.11 -3.50 6.06
N GLU A 226 -2.54 -3.88 4.91
CA GLU A 226 -2.62 -3.11 3.66
C GLU A 226 -4.06 -2.85 3.19
N ASN A 227 -4.96 -3.83 3.39
CA ASN A 227 -6.35 -3.74 2.93
C ASN A 227 -7.30 -3.18 3.98
N ILE A 228 -6.87 -3.04 5.24
CA ILE A 228 -7.68 -2.43 6.30
C ILE A 228 -7.68 -0.91 6.12
N ARG A 229 -8.88 -0.32 6.07
CA ARG A 229 -9.03 1.13 6.07
C ARG A 229 -8.58 1.67 7.44
N PRO A 230 -7.54 2.52 7.50
CA PRO A 230 -7.10 3.10 8.76
C PRO A 230 -8.12 4.11 9.29
N PHE A 231 -8.13 4.30 10.61
CA PHE A 231 -8.83 5.39 11.26
C PHE A 231 -8.39 6.72 10.66
N SER A 232 -9.36 7.52 10.22
CA SER A 232 -9.11 8.78 9.51
C SER A 232 -9.13 10.01 10.41
N GLY A 233 -9.36 9.85 11.71
CA GLY A 233 -9.32 10.95 12.67
C GLY A 233 -7.93 11.17 13.27
N ASP A 234 -7.84 12.13 14.19
CA ASP A 234 -6.57 12.52 14.79
C ASP A 234 -6.09 11.57 15.89
N LEU A 235 -4.79 11.58 16.13
CA LEU A 235 -4.16 10.90 17.26
C LEU A 235 -3.94 11.89 18.41
N MET A 236 -3.90 11.39 19.64
CA MET A 236 -3.54 12.18 20.82
C MET A 236 -2.11 12.70 20.66
N ILE A 237 -1.94 14.02 20.80
CA ILE A 237 -0.64 14.68 20.67
C ILE A 237 0.26 14.29 21.85
N ASN A 238 1.51 13.94 21.57
CA ASN A 238 2.53 13.55 22.56
C ASN A 238 2.12 12.37 23.46
N ASP A 239 1.19 11.52 23.02
CA ASP A 239 0.86 10.27 23.72
C ASP A 239 1.82 9.15 23.26
N PRO A 240 2.64 8.57 24.14
CA PRO A 240 3.62 7.54 23.78
C PRO A 240 2.97 6.24 23.30
N GLN A 241 1.67 6.03 23.55
CA GLN A 241 0.91 4.89 23.06
C GLN A 241 0.08 5.21 21.81
N ARG A 242 0.25 6.42 21.24
CA ARG A 242 -0.42 6.94 20.05
C ARG A 242 -1.93 6.68 20.07
N LYS A 243 -2.57 6.94 21.19
CA LYS A 243 -4.02 6.75 21.36
C LYS A 243 -4.82 7.56 20.35
N LEU A 244 -5.98 7.04 19.95
CA LEU A 244 -6.89 7.70 19.01
C LEU A 244 -7.63 8.85 19.73
N LEU A 245 -7.79 10.00 19.07
CA LEU A 245 -8.59 11.12 19.58
C LEU A 245 -10.08 10.86 19.26
N LEU A 246 -10.73 10.04 20.11
CA LEU A 246 -12.15 9.71 19.97
C LEU A 246 -13.03 10.62 20.84
N HIS A 247 -14.13 11.11 20.26
CA HIS A 247 -15.07 11.97 20.97
C HIS A 247 -15.84 11.17 22.03
N LYS A 248 -15.65 11.53 23.31
CA LYS A 248 -16.35 10.89 24.43
C LYS A 248 -17.86 11.16 24.36
N PRO A 249 -18.72 10.18 24.71
CA PRO A 249 -20.16 10.39 24.77
C PRO A 249 -20.52 11.45 25.80
N ARG A 250 -21.59 12.20 25.54
CA ARG A 250 -22.08 13.29 26.38
C ARG A 250 -23.59 13.20 26.56
N LEU A 251 -24.03 13.31 27.81
CA LEU A 251 -25.44 13.48 28.16
C LEU A 251 -25.95 14.87 27.71
N PRO A 252 -27.26 15.11 27.63
CA PRO A 252 -27.82 16.42 27.26
C PRO A 252 -27.33 17.59 28.13
N ASN A 253 -26.92 17.31 29.37
CA ASN A 253 -26.33 18.29 30.29
C ASN A 253 -24.82 18.53 30.06
N GLY A 254 -24.19 17.84 29.09
CA GLY A 254 -22.76 17.93 28.79
C GLY A 254 -21.85 17.01 29.63
N GLU A 255 -22.40 16.26 30.58
CA GLU A 255 -21.63 15.35 31.42
C GLU A 255 -21.29 14.05 30.67
N ILE A 256 -20.21 13.39 31.09
CA ILE A 256 -19.89 12.04 30.60
C ILE A 256 -20.87 11.06 31.27
N PRO A 257 -21.47 10.11 30.52
CA PRO A 257 -22.33 9.09 31.11
C PRO A 257 -21.66 8.38 32.30
N PRO A 258 -22.37 8.21 33.43
CA PRO A 258 -21.86 7.46 34.56
C PRO A 258 -21.34 6.09 34.13
N GLY A 259 -20.21 5.68 34.72
CA GLY A 259 -19.59 4.39 34.46
C GLY A 259 -18.78 4.29 33.17
N PHE A 260 -18.76 5.29 32.28
CA PHE A 260 -17.91 5.25 31.08
C PHE A 260 -16.42 5.28 31.45
N LEU A 261 -15.67 4.25 31.03
CA LEU A 261 -14.25 4.05 31.33
C LEU A 261 -13.33 4.43 30.17
N GLY A 262 -13.87 4.46 28.94
CA GLY A 262 -13.11 4.78 27.74
C GLY A 262 -13.50 3.91 26.56
N PHE A 263 -12.74 4.06 25.48
CA PHE A 263 -12.89 3.24 24.27
C PHE A 263 -11.92 2.06 24.33
N ALA A 264 -12.41 0.85 24.03
CA ALA A 264 -11.62 -0.39 24.12
C ALA A 264 -10.31 -0.31 23.32
N VAL A 265 -10.35 0.26 22.11
CA VAL A 265 -9.18 0.47 21.24
C VAL A 265 -8.07 1.29 21.92
N ASN A 266 -8.41 2.20 22.85
CA ASN A 266 -7.45 3.03 23.60
C ASN A 266 -7.00 2.41 24.94
N LEU A 267 -7.66 1.33 25.38
CA LEU A 267 -7.29 0.58 26.58
C LEU A 267 -6.26 -0.51 26.29
N ILE A 268 -6.15 -0.93 25.03
CA ILE A 268 -5.13 -1.87 24.57
C ILE A 268 -3.78 -1.15 24.53
N HIS A 269 -2.78 -1.76 25.12
CA HIS A 269 -1.39 -1.34 25.02
C HIS A 269 -0.70 -2.14 23.93
N LEU A 270 0.16 -1.44 23.19
CA LEU A 270 0.89 -2.00 22.07
C LEU A 270 2.38 -1.86 22.32
N ASP A 271 3.13 -2.85 21.85
CA ASP A 271 4.60 -2.75 21.80
C ASP A 271 5.02 -1.59 20.89
N GLN A 272 6.14 -0.96 21.23
CA GLN A 272 6.69 0.17 20.47
C GLN A 272 6.87 -0.16 18.99
N THR A 273 7.30 -1.40 18.71
CA THR A 273 7.48 -1.94 17.36
C THR A 273 6.18 -2.02 16.56
N ASN A 274 5.02 -1.90 17.19
CA ASN A 274 3.71 -2.00 16.56
C ASN A 274 2.93 -0.67 16.49
N LEU A 275 3.49 0.42 17.02
CA LEU A 275 2.83 1.72 17.12
C LEU A 275 2.78 2.54 15.83
N SER A 276 3.68 2.30 14.88
CA SER A 276 3.81 3.10 13.66
C SER A 276 4.49 2.32 12.52
N CYS A 277 4.48 2.85 11.30
CA CYS A 277 5.27 2.36 10.16
C CYS A 277 5.12 0.85 9.87
N LEU A 278 3.92 0.28 10.07
CA LEU A 278 3.61 -1.10 9.70
C LEU A 278 2.98 -1.23 8.31
N THR A 279 2.43 -0.13 7.80
CA THR A 279 1.80 -0.06 6.47
C THR A 279 2.53 0.94 5.58
N ALA A 280 2.29 0.86 4.27
CA ALA A 280 2.77 1.84 3.29
C ALA A 280 2.35 3.29 3.63
N GLY A 281 1.25 3.49 4.37
CA GLY A 281 0.80 4.80 4.83
C GLY A 281 1.43 5.28 6.15
N GLY A 282 2.35 4.52 6.74
CA GLY A 282 3.01 4.86 8.00
C GLY A 282 2.20 4.53 9.26
N HIS A 283 1.06 3.86 9.12
CA HIS A 283 0.16 3.53 10.23
C HIS A 283 0.67 2.36 11.08
N GLY A 284 0.36 2.38 12.38
CA GLY A 284 0.52 1.28 13.32
C GLY A 284 -0.73 0.41 13.51
N LEU A 285 -0.70 -0.50 14.49
CA LEU A 285 -1.80 -1.44 14.75
C LEU A 285 -3.04 -0.79 15.36
N ARG A 286 -2.89 0.33 16.08
CA ARG A 286 -4.02 0.94 16.80
C ARG A 286 -5.04 1.49 15.82
N GLU A 287 -4.58 2.31 14.89
CA GLU A 287 -5.39 2.96 13.87
C GLU A 287 -5.79 2.02 12.72
N THR A 288 -5.18 0.84 12.60
CA THR A 288 -5.53 -0.18 11.60
C THR A 288 -6.29 -1.34 12.23
N LEU A 289 -5.58 -2.40 12.65
CA LEU A 289 -6.13 -3.64 13.16
C LEU A 289 -7.11 -3.42 14.32
N PHE A 290 -6.66 -2.79 15.41
CA PHE A 290 -7.47 -2.70 16.62
C PHE A 290 -8.65 -1.74 16.46
N TYR A 291 -8.51 -0.69 15.64
CA TYR A 291 -9.66 0.13 15.27
C TYR A 291 -10.65 -0.62 14.37
N SER A 292 -10.20 -1.49 13.47
CA SER A 292 -11.12 -2.32 12.68
C SER A 292 -11.90 -3.34 13.54
N LEU A 293 -11.25 -3.88 14.58
CA LEU A 293 -11.82 -4.88 15.48
C LEU A 293 -12.77 -4.28 16.52
N PHE A 294 -12.41 -3.11 17.07
CA PHE A 294 -13.12 -2.50 18.18
C PHE A 294 -13.84 -1.21 17.82
N SER A 295 -13.44 -0.52 16.74
CA SER A 295 -14.04 0.74 16.28
C SER A 295 -14.28 1.70 17.46
N HIS A 296 -15.53 2.10 17.72
CA HIS A 296 -15.91 2.97 18.84
C HIS A 296 -16.45 2.21 20.05
N LEU A 297 -16.07 0.93 20.24
CA LEU A 297 -16.50 0.09 21.35
C LEU A 297 -16.24 0.79 22.69
N GLN A 298 -17.33 1.08 23.41
CA GLN A 298 -17.29 1.77 24.69
C GLN A 298 -17.20 0.77 25.84
N VAL A 299 -16.43 1.08 26.86
CA VAL A 299 -16.29 0.25 28.07
C VAL A 299 -16.93 0.94 29.25
N TYR A 300 -17.80 0.22 29.96
CA TYR A 300 -18.54 0.69 31.13
C TYR A 300 -18.20 -0.11 32.38
N LYS A 301 -18.40 0.49 33.56
CA LYS A 301 -18.17 -0.19 34.84
C LYS A 301 -19.24 -1.25 35.13
N THR A 302 -20.52 -0.94 34.95
CA THR A 302 -21.62 -1.88 35.20
C THR A 302 -22.61 -1.99 34.04
N ARG A 303 -23.39 -3.08 34.02
CA ARG A 303 -24.47 -3.33 33.06
C ARG A 303 -25.57 -2.29 33.16
N ALA A 304 -25.86 -1.82 34.38
CA ALA A 304 -26.88 -0.80 34.61
C ALA A 304 -26.46 0.54 33.98
N GLU A 305 -25.21 0.94 34.17
CA GLU A 305 -24.64 2.16 33.57
C GLU A 305 -24.58 2.07 32.05
N LEU A 306 -24.13 0.93 31.49
CA LEU A 306 -24.16 0.69 30.05
C LEU A 306 -25.58 0.83 29.51
N ARG A 307 -26.56 0.21 30.16
CA ARG A 307 -27.97 0.25 29.74
C ARG A 307 -28.52 1.68 29.71
N ASN A 308 -28.17 2.50 30.70
CA ASN A 308 -28.59 3.90 30.75
C ASN A 308 -27.94 4.74 29.64
N ALA A 309 -26.77 4.34 29.15
CA ALA A 309 -26.02 5.05 28.12
C ALA A 309 -26.32 4.58 26.68
N ILE A 310 -27.18 3.58 26.47
CA ILE A 310 -27.55 3.06 25.14
C ILE A 310 -27.84 4.16 24.10
N PRO A 311 -28.61 5.23 24.41
CA PRO A 311 -28.90 6.28 23.44
C PRO A 311 -27.66 7.05 22.92
N LEU A 312 -26.51 6.90 23.59
CA LEU A 312 -25.25 7.58 23.29
C LEU A 312 -24.19 6.65 22.69
N ILE A 313 -24.52 5.37 22.52
CA ILE A 313 -23.64 4.35 21.98
C ILE A 313 -23.94 4.21 20.48
N ASN A 314 -22.96 4.55 19.63
CA ASN A 314 -23.09 4.50 18.17
C ASN A 314 -22.65 3.17 17.56
N ASP A 315 -21.99 2.33 18.34
CA ASP A 315 -21.32 1.11 17.88
C ASP A 315 -21.63 0.01 18.92
N GLY A 316 -20.63 -0.75 19.38
CA GLY A 316 -20.79 -1.65 20.53
C GLY A 316 -20.56 -0.98 21.89
N ALA A 317 -20.94 -1.69 22.95
CA ALA A 317 -20.47 -1.42 24.31
C ALA A 317 -20.28 -2.72 25.12
N VAL A 318 -19.36 -2.68 26.09
CA VAL A 318 -19.19 -3.76 27.08
C VAL A 318 -19.15 -3.20 28.49
N SER A 319 -19.51 -4.02 29.49
CA SER A 319 -19.37 -3.67 30.91
C SER A 319 -18.48 -4.63 31.67
N LEU A 320 -17.80 -4.17 32.73
CA LEU A 320 -16.91 -5.00 33.55
C LEU A 320 -17.62 -6.13 34.30
N ASP A 321 -18.92 -6.02 34.53
CA ASP A 321 -19.77 -7.11 35.06
C ASP A 321 -20.33 -8.04 33.96
N GLY A 322 -19.83 -7.91 32.72
CA GLY A 322 -19.99 -8.89 31.64
C GLY A 322 -21.18 -8.67 30.71
N ALA A 323 -21.74 -7.46 30.60
CA ALA A 323 -22.70 -7.16 29.53
C ALA A 323 -21.96 -6.90 28.23
N ILE A 324 -22.51 -7.38 27.12
CA ILE A 324 -22.02 -7.11 25.77
C ILE A 324 -23.19 -6.66 24.91
N LEU A 325 -23.09 -5.44 24.39
CA LEU A 325 -23.94 -4.85 23.36
C LEU A 325 -23.16 -4.79 22.06
N ARG A 326 -23.68 -5.44 21.02
CA ARG A 326 -23.09 -5.44 19.68
C ARG A 326 -23.55 -4.22 18.87
N PRO A 327 -22.80 -3.83 17.83
CA PRO A 327 -23.15 -2.68 16.98
C PRO A 327 -24.50 -2.82 16.28
N ASN A 328 -24.93 -4.05 16.01
CA ASN A 328 -26.24 -4.36 15.44
C ASN A 328 -27.40 -4.31 16.45
N GLY A 329 -27.16 -3.82 17.68
CA GLY A 329 -28.15 -3.73 18.75
C GLY A 329 -28.42 -5.04 19.49
N SER A 330 -27.71 -6.13 19.18
CA SER A 330 -27.90 -7.41 19.88
C SER A 330 -27.20 -7.45 21.24
N PHE A 331 -27.84 -8.10 22.21
CA PHE A 331 -27.29 -8.34 23.54
C PHE A 331 -26.84 -9.79 23.70
N CYS A 332 -25.67 -10.00 24.30
CA CYS A 332 -25.25 -11.33 24.74
C CYS A 332 -25.77 -11.58 26.17
N LEU A 333 -26.66 -12.57 26.33
CA LEU A 333 -27.25 -12.97 27.61
C LEU A 333 -26.85 -14.41 27.95
N GLY A 334 -26.79 -14.75 29.23
CA GLY A 334 -26.44 -16.08 29.72
C GLY A 334 -25.11 -16.11 30.48
N ASN A 335 -24.65 -17.32 30.79
CA ASN A 335 -23.37 -17.51 31.47
C ASN A 335 -22.20 -17.20 30.53
N ARG A 336 -21.17 -16.56 31.08
CA ARG A 336 -19.94 -16.24 30.36
C ARG A 336 -19.27 -17.51 29.87
N THR A 337 -18.95 -17.57 28.59
CA THR A 337 -18.15 -18.68 28.04
C THR A 337 -16.69 -18.25 28.04
N SER A 338 -15.87 -18.94 28.84
CA SER A 338 -14.42 -18.73 28.79
C SER A 338 -13.88 -19.28 27.48
N LEU A 339 -13.39 -18.40 26.59
CA LEU A 339 -12.81 -18.79 25.30
C LEU A 339 -11.46 -19.53 25.43
N GLY A 340 -10.89 -19.65 26.64
CA GLY A 340 -9.56 -20.22 26.87
C GLY A 340 -8.41 -19.32 26.42
N ILE A 341 -8.64 -18.46 25.42
CA ILE A 341 -7.68 -17.50 24.86
C ILE A 341 -8.08 -16.09 25.30
N LYS A 342 -7.09 -15.33 25.76
CA LYS A 342 -7.25 -13.94 26.19
C LYS A 342 -6.01 -13.14 25.85
N PHE A 343 -6.13 -11.81 25.82
CA PHE A 343 -4.96 -10.94 25.69
C PHE A 343 -4.02 -11.08 26.91
N PRO A 344 -2.70 -10.99 26.72
CA PRO A 344 -1.75 -10.88 27.81
C PRO A 344 -2.09 -9.73 28.76
N VAL A 345 -1.94 -9.99 30.06
CA VAL A 345 -2.19 -9.00 31.11
C VAL A 345 -0.86 -8.59 31.71
N THR A 346 -0.56 -7.30 31.70
CA THR A 346 0.69 -6.75 32.21
C THR A 346 0.40 -5.72 33.30
N VAL A 347 0.90 -5.99 34.52
CA VAL A 347 0.59 -5.19 35.72
C VAL A 347 1.36 -3.86 35.76
N ASN A 348 2.51 -3.78 35.07
CA ASN A 348 3.38 -2.58 35.00
C ASN A 348 3.43 -1.99 33.58
N LEU A 349 2.25 -1.74 33.00
CA LEU A 349 2.06 -1.24 31.63
C LEU A 349 2.44 0.26 31.54
N GLY A 350 3.74 0.58 31.58
CA GLY A 350 4.23 1.95 31.57
C GLY A 350 5.65 2.18 32.09
N VAL A 351 6.31 1.15 32.62
CA VAL A 351 7.73 1.22 33.03
C VAL A 351 8.53 0.43 32.00
N SER A 352 8.96 1.10 30.93
CA SER A 352 10.01 0.51 30.09
C SER A 352 11.32 0.59 30.88
N ASN A 353 11.94 -0.56 31.15
CA ASN A 353 13.29 -0.61 31.74
C ASN A 353 14.36 0.02 30.82
N LEU A 354 13.98 0.29 29.58
CA LEU A 354 14.80 0.94 28.58
C LEU A 354 14.63 2.48 28.68
N PRO A 355 15.71 3.25 28.86
CA PRO A 355 15.65 4.71 28.92
C PRO A 355 14.95 5.33 27.70
N GLY A 356 14.15 6.38 27.92
CA GLY A 356 13.35 7.00 26.86
C GLY A 356 14.16 7.40 25.62
N THR A 357 15.40 7.86 25.82
CA THR A 357 16.30 8.27 24.74
C THR A 357 16.58 7.15 23.72
N ILE A 358 16.83 5.92 24.15
CA ILE A 358 17.13 4.83 23.20
C ILE A 358 15.86 4.36 22.48
N THR A 359 14.71 4.37 23.16
CA THR A 359 13.40 4.07 22.54
C THR A 359 13.07 5.07 21.43
N GLU A 360 13.37 6.35 21.65
CA GLU A 360 13.25 7.40 20.62
C GLU A 360 14.21 7.17 19.44
N LEU A 361 15.45 6.75 19.70
CA LEU A 361 16.40 6.41 18.62
C LEU A 361 15.92 5.22 17.78
N GLU A 362 15.41 4.16 18.42
CA GLU A 362 14.85 3.00 17.72
C GLU A 362 13.64 3.38 16.86
N GLU A 363 12.77 4.27 17.35
CA GLU A 363 11.64 4.80 16.59
C GLU A 363 12.11 5.62 15.38
N GLN A 364 13.15 6.44 15.53
CA GLN A 364 13.75 7.19 14.41
C GLN A 364 14.32 6.25 13.35
N VAL A 365 15.05 5.21 13.74
CA VAL A 365 15.58 4.20 12.81
C VAL A 365 14.45 3.53 12.05
N LYS A 366 13.39 3.14 12.76
CA LYS A 366 12.22 2.51 12.15
C LYS A 366 11.54 3.43 11.14
N HIS A 367 11.37 4.71 11.48
CA HIS A 367 10.81 5.71 10.57
C HIS A 367 11.69 5.89 9.33
N LYS A 368 13.02 6.00 9.49
CA LYS A 368 13.96 6.15 8.39
C LYS A 368 13.99 4.93 7.47
N ASN A 369 13.92 3.72 8.02
CA ASN A 369 13.78 2.50 7.23
C ASN A 369 12.47 2.47 6.44
N TRP A 370 11.37 2.94 7.02
CA TRP A 370 10.10 3.07 6.31
C TRP A 370 10.20 4.09 5.15
N GLU A 371 10.81 5.27 5.38
CA GLU A 371 11.06 6.26 4.32
C GLU A 371 11.92 5.68 3.19
N LYS A 372 12.96 4.92 3.53
CA LYS A 372 13.80 4.19 2.57
C LYS A 372 12.98 3.24 1.70
N GLU A 373 12.07 2.46 2.29
CA GLU A 373 11.19 1.57 1.52
C GLU A 373 10.27 2.36 0.58
N ARG A 374 9.72 3.50 1.02
CA ARG A 374 8.89 4.37 0.15
C ARG A 374 9.69 4.91 -1.03
N LEU A 375 10.92 5.39 -0.80
CA LEU A 375 11.79 5.89 -1.87
C LEU A 375 12.14 4.79 -2.88
N LEU A 376 12.39 3.56 -2.43
CA LEU A 376 12.67 2.44 -3.33
C LEU A 376 11.47 2.11 -4.23
N GLU A 377 10.24 2.18 -3.70
CA GLU A 377 9.03 2.03 -4.51
C GLU A 377 8.87 3.17 -5.51
N ASP A 378 9.13 4.41 -5.10
CA ASP A 378 9.09 5.59 -5.98
C ASP A 378 10.11 5.47 -7.11
N MET A 379 11.34 5.05 -6.80
CA MET A 379 12.38 4.78 -7.79
C MET A 379 11.98 3.70 -8.78
N LYS A 380 11.34 2.63 -8.31
CA LYS A 380 10.84 1.56 -9.19
C LYS A 380 9.76 2.10 -10.12
N ARG A 381 8.78 2.84 -9.60
CA ARG A 381 7.70 3.45 -10.40
C ARG A 381 8.26 4.40 -11.46
N GLU A 382 9.22 5.24 -11.09
CA GLU A 382 9.89 6.15 -12.02
C GLU A 382 10.71 5.40 -13.08
N GLY A 383 11.35 4.30 -12.69
CA GLY A 383 12.06 3.39 -13.62
C GLY A 383 11.12 2.74 -14.65
N ASP A 384 9.94 2.29 -14.22
CA ASP A 384 8.93 1.70 -15.10
C ASP A 384 8.40 2.75 -16.11
N LEU A 385 8.18 4.00 -15.67
CA LEU A 385 7.79 5.12 -16.54
C LEU A 385 8.91 5.46 -17.54
N LEU A 386 10.15 5.54 -17.08
CA LEU A 386 11.31 5.79 -17.94
C LEU A 386 11.41 4.72 -19.04
N SER A 387 11.22 3.44 -18.69
CA SER A 387 11.23 2.34 -19.66
C SER A 387 10.15 2.53 -20.72
N GLN A 388 8.91 2.83 -20.30
CA GLN A 388 7.80 3.07 -21.24
C GLN A 388 8.07 4.25 -22.19
N VAL A 389 8.61 5.36 -21.66
CA VAL A 389 8.93 6.53 -22.49
C VAL A 389 10.09 6.25 -23.44
N LYS A 390 11.12 5.51 -23.02
CA LYS A 390 12.22 5.07 -23.89
C LYS A 390 11.75 4.16 -25.02
N ASP A 391 10.80 3.28 -24.76
CA ASP A 391 10.19 2.43 -25.78
C ASP A 391 9.40 3.26 -26.80
N LEU A 392 8.61 4.25 -26.34
CA LEU A 392 7.89 5.17 -27.21
C LEU A 392 8.84 6.04 -28.05
N PHE A 393 9.89 6.57 -27.43
CA PHE A 393 10.93 7.35 -28.11
C PHE A 393 11.59 6.50 -29.20
N SER A 394 11.96 5.27 -28.88
CA SER A 394 12.58 4.33 -29.83
C SER A 394 11.64 4.03 -31.00
N LYS A 395 10.37 3.72 -30.73
CA LYS A 395 9.36 3.48 -31.78
C LYS A 395 9.18 4.71 -32.68
N LYS A 396 9.03 5.91 -32.10
CA LYS A 396 8.84 7.15 -32.85
C LYS A 396 10.07 7.51 -33.69
N LYS A 397 11.27 7.26 -33.16
CA LYS A 397 12.53 7.42 -33.90
C LYS A 397 12.59 6.49 -35.11
N HIS A 398 12.22 5.23 -34.97
CA HIS A 398 12.16 4.29 -36.09
C HIS A 398 11.14 4.73 -37.15
N GLN A 399 9.94 5.15 -36.73
CA GLN A 399 8.93 5.68 -37.65
C GLN A 399 9.42 6.91 -38.44
N LEU A 400 10.12 7.84 -37.77
CA LEU A 400 10.69 9.00 -38.45
C LEU A 400 11.76 8.57 -39.46
N MET A 401 12.63 7.63 -39.10
CA MET A 401 13.65 7.09 -40.01
C MET A 401 13.02 6.38 -41.21
N GLU A 402 11.98 5.56 -41.01
CA GLU A 402 11.22 4.93 -42.09
C GLU A 402 10.56 5.98 -42.99
N TYR A 403 9.93 7.01 -42.41
CA TYR A 403 9.31 8.09 -43.16
C TYR A 403 10.32 8.87 -44.02
N LEU A 404 11.51 9.13 -43.47
CA LEU A 404 12.61 9.81 -44.18
C LEU A 404 13.29 8.93 -45.23
N THR A 405 13.26 7.61 -45.07
CA THR A 405 13.88 6.64 -46.02
C THR A 405 12.91 6.12 -47.07
N GLN A 406 11.62 6.47 -47.01
CA GLN A 406 10.70 6.19 -48.10
C GLN A 406 11.20 6.91 -49.37
N PRO A 407 11.44 6.18 -50.48
CA PRO A 407 11.76 6.83 -51.74
C PRO A 407 10.59 7.73 -52.11
N ALA A 408 10.88 8.99 -52.44
CA ALA A 408 9.90 9.94 -52.93
C ALA A 408 9.06 9.27 -54.02
N MET A 409 7.85 8.82 -53.68
CA MET A 409 6.99 8.14 -54.62
C MET A 409 6.57 9.17 -55.66
N VAL A 410 7.20 9.08 -56.82
CA VAL A 410 6.63 9.45 -58.10
C VAL A 410 5.26 8.77 -58.19
N GLN A 411 4.20 9.45 -57.78
CA GLN A 411 2.87 9.12 -58.26
C GLN A 411 2.85 9.49 -59.75
N ARG A 412 3.27 8.52 -60.56
CA ARG A 412 2.96 8.48 -61.98
C ARG A 412 1.44 8.55 -62.07
N VAL A 413 0.94 9.69 -62.55
CA VAL A 413 -0.43 9.90 -62.99
C VAL A 413 -0.86 8.68 -63.78
N GLN A 414 -1.68 7.81 -63.19
CA GLN A 414 -2.42 6.81 -63.94
C GLN A 414 -3.61 7.53 -64.58
N GLY A 415 -3.56 7.62 -65.91
CA GLY A 415 -4.73 7.65 -66.77
C GLY A 415 -5.57 8.92 -66.72
N SER A 416 -5.22 9.88 -67.57
CA SER A 416 -6.21 10.75 -68.21
C SER A 416 -7.32 9.90 -68.84
N PRO A 417 -8.61 10.24 -68.65
CA PRO A 417 -9.70 9.56 -69.34
C PRO A 417 -9.66 9.96 -70.81
N THR A 418 -9.62 8.97 -71.68
CA THR A 418 -9.67 9.15 -73.13
C THR A 418 -11.03 9.72 -73.50
N VAL A 419 -11.08 11.02 -73.79
CA VAL A 419 -12.24 11.65 -74.46
C VAL A 419 -12.26 11.16 -75.89
N ARG A 420 -13.20 10.27 -76.22
CA ARG A 420 -13.57 9.96 -77.60
C ARG A 420 -14.50 11.06 -78.12
N SER A 421 -14.02 11.83 -79.07
CA SER A 421 -14.89 12.66 -79.92
C SER A 421 -15.70 11.77 -80.88
N PRO A 422 -17.01 11.99 -81.07
CA PRO A 422 -17.78 11.25 -82.05
C PRO A 422 -17.63 11.89 -83.44
N ALA A 423 -17.33 11.05 -84.43
CA ALA A 423 -17.48 11.40 -85.83
C ALA A 423 -18.96 11.44 -86.21
N THR A 424 -19.35 12.48 -86.94
CA THR A 424 -20.60 12.59 -87.69
C THR A 424 -20.67 11.54 -88.81
N PRO A 425 -21.84 10.93 -89.04
CA PRO A 425 -22.28 10.70 -90.40
C PRO A 425 -23.70 11.22 -90.62
N GLY A 426 -23.88 11.92 -91.73
CA GLY A 426 -25.16 12.49 -92.13
C GLY A 426 -26.16 11.47 -92.67
N SER A 427 -27.31 12.03 -93.02
CA SER A 427 -28.40 11.50 -93.86
C SER A 427 -29.37 10.49 -93.20
N ASN A 428 -30.48 11.09 -92.72
CA ASN A 428 -31.86 10.60 -92.83
C ASN A 428 -32.22 10.11 -94.27
N PRO A 429 -33.38 9.46 -94.54
CA PRO A 429 -34.60 9.39 -93.71
C PRO A 429 -35.40 8.04 -93.77
N PHE A 430 -36.51 8.02 -93.03
CA PHE A 430 -37.66 7.09 -93.10
C PHE A 430 -37.51 5.68 -92.51
N GLY A 431 -38.44 5.33 -91.60
CA GLY A 431 -38.70 3.94 -91.25
C GLY A 431 -39.25 3.78 -89.84
N ALA A 432 -40.56 3.98 -89.68
CA ALA A 432 -41.26 3.92 -88.41
C ALA A 432 -41.37 2.49 -87.82
N LYS A 433 -41.17 2.41 -86.50
CA LYS A 433 -42.06 1.75 -85.50
C LYS A 433 -42.23 0.19 -85.56
N PRO A 434 -42.77 -0.46 -84.50
CA PRO A 434 -41.96 -0.94 -83.38
C PRO A 434 -42.39 -2.35 -82.89
N SER A 435 -41.91 -2.70 -81.69
CA SER A 435 -42.60 -3.57 -80.70
C SER A 435 -42.47 -5.09 -80.93
N HIS A 436 -42.37 -5.96 -79.95
CA HIS A 436 -42.82 -5.95 -78.55
C HIS A 436 -42.15 -7.09 -77.76
N LEU A 437 -42.30 -7.04 -76.43
CA LEU A 437 -42.22 -8.12 -75.42
C LEU A 437 -40.79 -8.50 -74.97
N ARG A 438 -40.44 -8.49 -73.68
CA ARG A 438 -41.21 -8.43 -72.44
C ARG A 438 -40.31 -7.93 -71.31
#